data_AF-A0A3D4RW90-F1
#
_entry.id   AF-A0A3D4RW90-F1
#
_cell.length_a   1.000
_cell.length_b   1.000
_cell.length_c   1.000
_cell.angle_alpha   90.00
_cell.angle_beta   90.00
_cell.angle_gamma   90.00
#
_symmetry.space_group_name_H-M   'P 1'
#
loop_
_entity.id
_entity.type
_entity.pdbx_description
1 polymer ?
#
loop_
_entity_poly.entity_id
_entity_poly.type
_entity_poly.pdbx_seq_one_letter_code
_entity_poly.pdbx_strand_id
1 'polypeptide(L)'
;MSDPGLIEQLFTLLLKLHQETEGYLDRQDDPQLWYNRGYANGMIAALRVLGHAERLQQSLTPDPYDLARDQEHLPWGKAYEHGREMGWKETFEVLPS
;
A
#
# COMPACT_ATOMS: atom_id res chain seq x y z
N MET A 1 -14.36 -10.09 -15.03
CA MET A 1 -13.64 -11.11 -14.23
C MET A 1 -12.17 -10.83 -14.36
N SER A 2 -11.53 -10.33 -13.31
CA SER A 2 -10.10 -10.02 -13.32
C SER A 2 -9.28 -11.30 -13.53
N ASP A 3 -8.16 -11.19 -14.24
CA ASP A 3 -7.25 -12.31 -14.49
C ASP A 3 -6.70 -12.86 -13.15
N PRO A 4 -6.96 -14.14 -12.80
CA PRO A 4 -6.45 -14.73 -11.57
C PRO A 4 -4.93 -14.60 -11.42
N GLY A 5 -4.17 -14.65 -12.52
CA GLY A 5 -2.71 -14.48 -12.49
C GLY A 5 -2.29 -13.07 -12.08
N LEU A 6 -3.06 -12.05 -12.45
CA LEU A 6 -2.77 -10.66 -12.11
C LEU A 6 -3.04 -10.39 -10.62
N ILE A 7 -4.11 -10.96 -10.07
CA ILE A 7 -4.40 -10.85 -8.62
C ILE A 7 -3.23 -11.44 -7.81
N GLU A 8 -2.71 -12.61 -8.19
CA GLU A 8 -1.56 -13.21 -7.50
C GLU A 8 -0.29 -12.34 -7.59
N GLN A 9 -0.05 -11.71 -8.74
CA GLN A 9 1.07 -10.78 -8.90
C GLN A 9 0.92 -9.55 -8.00
N LEU A 10 -0.29 -8.99 -7.87
CA LEU A 10 -0.55 -7.86 -6.99
C LEU A 10 -0.38 -8.22 -5.52
N PHE A 11 -0.84 -9.40 -5.10
CA PHE A 11 -0.59 -9.89 -3.74
C PHE A 11 0.90 -10.11 -3.47
N THR A 12 1.64 -10.64 -4.44
CA THR A 12 3.10 -10.83 -4.35
C THR A 12 3.82 -9.50 -4.20
N LEU A 13 3.47 -8.52 -5.04
CA LEU A 13 4.02 -7.17 -4.98
C LEU A 13 3.70 -6.50 -3.63
N LEU A 14 2.46 -6.59 -3.18
CA LEU A 14 2.01 -6.03 -1.91
C LEU A 14 2.81 -6.59 -0.73
N LEU A 15 2.95 -7.92 -0.64
CA LEU A 15 3.71 -8.56 0.44
C LEU A 15 5.17 -8.13 0.42
N LYS A 16 5.78 -8.06 -0.77
CA LYS A 16 7.15 -7.58 -0.94
C LYS A 16 7.30 -6.14 -0.47
N LEU A 17 6.45 -5.22 -0.93
CA LEU A 17 6.49 -3.82 -0.52
C LEU A 17 6.32 -3.69 0.99
N HIS A 18 5.38 -4.43 1.58
CA HIS A 18 5.13 -4.38 3.01
C HIS A 18 6.32 -4.89 3.84
N GLN A 19 7.04 -5.90 3.36
CA GLN A 19 8.25 -6.42 4.01
C GLN A 19 9.44 -5.47 3.84
N GLU A 20 9.68 -4.96 2.63
CA GLU A 20 10.82 -4.08 2.34
C GLU A 20 10.72 -2.70 3.00
N THR A 21 9.50 -2.29 3.37
CA THR A 21 9.21 -1.00 4.01
C THR A 21 8.89 -1.12 5.50
N GLU A 22 9.18 -2.27 6.12
CA GLU A 22 9.08 -2.40 7.57
C GLU A 22 9.98 -1.38 8.28
N GLY A 23 9.47 -0.75 9.34
CA GLY A 23 10.20 0.29 10.08
C GLY A 23 10.31 1.64 9.37
N TYR A 24 9.54 1.89 8.29
CA TYR A 24 9.58 3.16 7.56
C TYR A 24 9.39 4.40 8.44
N LEU A 25 8.62 4.30 9.54
CA LEU A 25 8.39 5.40 10.47
C LEU A 25 9.68 5.96 11.09
N ASP A 26 10.71 5.13 11.22
CA ASP A 26 12.02 5.51 11.77
C ASP A 26 12.97 6.09 10.69
N ARG A 27 12.55 6.12 9.43
CA ARG A 27 13.36 6.48 8.25
C ARG A 27 12.87 7.76 7.57
N GLN A 28 12.83 8.85 8.32
CA GLN A 28 12.43 10.19 7.81
C GLN A 28 13.41 10.73 6.76
N ASP A 29 14.62 10.16 6.70
CA ASP A 29 15.67 10.43 5.71
C ASP A 29 15.39 9.81 4.34
N ASP A 30 14.43 8.89 4.25
CA ASP A 30 14.14 8.11 3.03
C ASP A 30 12.67 8.27 2.57
N PRO A 31 12.34 9.36 1.84
CA PRO A 31 10.99 9.57 1.31
C PRO A 31 10.51 8.46 0.36
N GLN A 32 11.42 7.73 -0.30
CA GLN A 32 11.03 6.65 -1.21
C GLN A 32 10.50 5.45 -0.41
N LEU A 33 11.09 5.15 0.75
CA LEU A 33 10.60 4.12 1.64
C LEU A 33 9.18 4.44 2.14
N TRP A 34 8.93 5.71 2.48
CA TRP A 34 7.59 6.21 2.84
C TRP A 34 6.60 6.10 1.68
N TYR A 35 6.99 6.51 0.48
CA TYR A 35 6.17 6.36 -0.72
C TYR A 35 5.78 4.90 -0.97
N ASN A 36 6.74 3.98 -0.91
CA ASN A 36 6.50 2.56 -1.15
C ASN A 36 5.54 1.96 -0.12
N ARG A 37 5.65 2.36 1.16
CA ARG A 37 4.69 1.96 2.20
C ARG A 37 3.30 2.50 1.91
N GLY A 38 3.22 3.79 1.57
CA GLY A 38 1.97 4.43 1.17
C GLY A 38 1.32 3.67 0.02
N TYR A 39 2.08 3.36 -1.03
CA TYR A 39 1.64 2.59 -2.18
C TYR A 39 1.04 1.23 -1.79
N ALA A 40 1.74 0.47 -0.96
CA ALA A 40 1.24 -0.80 -0.41
C ALA A 40 -0.11 -0.61 0.31
N ASN A 41 -0.25 0.43 1.14
CA ASN A 41 -1.49 0.73 1.85
C ASN A 41 -2.64 1.19 0.91
N GLY A 42 -2.31 1.88 -0.17
CA GLY A 42 -3.24 2.20 -1.26
C GLY A 42 -3.78 0.94 -1.93
N MET A 43 -2.89 -0.01 -2.26
CA MET A 43 -3.27 -1.31 -2.81
C MET A 43 -4.17 -2.10 -1.85
N ILE A 44 -3.84 -2.14 -0.55
CA ILE A 44 -4.66 -2.81 0.48
C ILE A 44 -6.07 -2.25 0.48
N ALA A 45 -6.21 -0.92 0.47
CA ALA A 45 -7.50 -0.26 0.49
C ALA A 45 -8.31 -0.62 -0.78
N ALA A 46 -7.70 -0.60 -1.97
CA ALA A 46 -8.36 -0.95 -3.21
C ALA A 46 -8.78 -2.43 -3.24
N LEU A 47 -7.88 -3.34 -2.87
CA LEU A 47 -8.15 -4.78 -2.81
C LEU A 47 -9.25 -5.13 -1.81
N ARG A 48 -9.39 -4.38 -0.70
CA ARG A 48 -10.55 -4.53 0.22
C ARG A 48 -11.86 -4.21 -0.48
N VAL A 49 -11.93 -3.11 -1.23
CA VAL A 49 -13.13 -2.72 -2.00
C VAL A 49 -13.46 -3.73 -3.10
N LEU A 50 -12.44 -4.32 -3.71
CA LEU A 50 -12.59 -5.39 -4.70
C LEU A 50 -12.96 -6.76 -4.11
N GLY A 51 -13.17 -6.85 -2.79
CA GLY A 51 -13.67 -8.06 -2.13
C GLY A 51 -12.60 -9.01 -1.58
N HIS A 52 -11.32 -8.60 -1.56
CA HIS A 52 -10.22 -9.44 -1.07
C HIS A 52 -9.85 -9.19 0.41
N ALA A 53 -10.78 -8.63 1.20
CA ALA A 53 -10.52 -8.25 2.60
C ALA A 53 -10.09 -9.43 3.49
N GLU A 54 -10.71 -10.60 3.34
CA GLU A 54 -10.39 -11.80 4.14
C GLU A 54 -8.95 -12.28 3.89
N ARG A 55 -8.55 -12.36 2.61
CA ARG A 55 -7.20 -12.77 2.23
C ARG A 55 -6.13 -11.81 2.76
N LEU A 56 -6.40 -10.51 2.72
CA LEU A 56 -5.51 -9.49 3.28
C LEU A 56 -5.33 -9.68 4.79
N GLN A 57 -6.40 -9.94 5.54
CA GLN A 57 -6.34 -10.17 6.99
C GLN A 57 -5.50 -11.40 7.36
N GLN A 58 -5.49 -12.43 6.52
CA GLN A 58 -4.69 -13.64 6.74
C GLN A 58 -3.20 -13.46 6.40
N SER A 59 -2.86 -12.47 5.56
CA SER A 59 -1.53 -12.35 4.96
C SER A 59 -0.71 -11.16 5.49
N LEU A 60 -1.35 -10.19 6.13
CA LEU A 60 -0.72 -8.92 6.53
C LEU A 60 -1.04 -8.53 7.96
N THR A 61 -0.02 -8.02 8.65
CA THR A 61 -0.19 -7.31 9.92
C THR A 61 -0.79 -5.92 9.65
N PRO A 62 -1.72 -5.43 10.47
CA PRO A 62 -2.23 -4.06 10.37
C PRO A 62 -1.09 -3.03 10.43
N ASP A 63 -1.08 -2.11 9.46
CA ASP A 63 -0.14 -0.99 9.44
C ASP A 63 -0.62 0.14 10.37
N PRO A 64 0.29 0.81 11.13
CA PRO A 64 -0.05 1.98 11.93
C PRO A 64 -0.30 3.23 11.07
N TYR A 65 -1.35 3.19 10.23
CA TYR A 65 -1.69 4.24 9.27
C TYR A 65 -1.81 5.64 9.91
N ASP A 66 -2.43 5.73 11.10
CA ASP A 66 -2.65 7.01 11.77
C ASP A 66 -1.32 7.74 12.05
N LEU A 67 -0.25 7.02 12.37
CA LEU A 67 1.07 7.60 12.64
C LEU A 67 1.71 8.21 11.38
N ALA A 68 1.44 7.63 10.20
CA ALA A 68 1.94 8.16 8.94
C ALA A 68 1.10 9.34 8.44
N ARG A 69 -0.24 9.23 8.52
CA ARG A 69 -1.17 10.29 8.11
C ARG A 69 -0.91 11.60 8.82
N ASP A 70 -0.63 11.56 10.13
CA ASP A 70 -0.43 12.76 10.94
C ASP A 70 0.86 13.54 10.57
N GLN A 71 1.66 13.03 9.63
CA GLN A 71 2.91 13.63 9.14
C GLN A 71 2.80 14.23 7.73
N GLU A 72 1.59 14.36 7.15
CA GLU A 72 1.36 14.85 5.76
C GLU A 72 1.91 16.26 5.46
N HIS A 73 2.23 17.05 6.50
CA HIS A 73 2.85 18.36 6.35
C HIS A 73 4.37 18.27 6.09
N LEU A 74 5.00 17.13 6.37
CA LEU A 74 6.43 16.86 6.22
C LEU A 74 6.73 16.19 4.86
N PRO A 75 7.95 16.32 4.31
CA PRO A 75 8.27 15.78 2.98
C PRO A 75 8.00 14.27 2.83
N TRP A 76 8.38 13.46 3.82
CA TRP A 76 8.17 12.02 3.80
C TRP A 76 6.70 11.62 4.00
N GLY A 77 5.94 12.36 4.83
CA GLY A 77 4.49 12.14 4.96
C GLY A 77 3.73 12.47 3.67
N LYS A 78 4.14 13.52 2.93
CA LYS A 78 3.62 13.79 1.57
C LYS A 78 3.95 12.65 0.60
N ALA A 79 5.17 12.12 0.66
CA ALA A 79 5.56 10.99 -0.17
C ALA A 79 4.69 9.76 0.12
N TYR A 80 4.42 9.47 1.39
CA TYR A 80 3.52 8.41 1.80
C TYR A 80 2.09 8.63 1.30
N GLU A 81 1.48 9.80 1.49
CA GLU A 81 0.12 10.05 1.03
C GLU A 81 0.00 9.99 -0.50
N HIS A 82 1.01 10.50 -1.22
CA HIS A 82 1.06 10.38 -2.66
C HIS A 82 1.18 8.91 -3.11
N GLY A 83 2.06 8.13 -2.46
CA GLY A 83 2.15 6.69 -2.70
C GLY A 83 0.80 6.01 -2.49
N ARG A 84 0.09 6.34 -1.41
CA ARG A 84 -1.23 5.78 -1.09
C ARG A 84 -2.27 6.08 -2.16
N GLU A 85 -2.31 7.32 -2.65
CA GLU A 85 -3.18 7.71 -3.76
C GLU A 85 -2.87 6.90 -5.03
N MET A 86 -1.58 6.79 -5.39
CA MET A 86 -1.16 6.07 -6.59
C MET A 86 -1.45 4.57 -6.49
N GLY A 87 -1.12 3.93 -5.37
CA GLY A 87 -1.38 2.50 -5.17
C GLY A 87 -2.87 2.15 -5.22
N TRP A 88 -3.72 3.04 -4.71
CA TRP A 88 -5.17 2.91 -4.86
C TRP A 88 -5.60 3.00 -6.34
N LYS A 89 -5.23 4.10 -7.01
CA LYS A 89 -5.65 4.39 -8.39
C LYS A 89 -5.19 3.30 -9.35
N GLU A 90 -3.91 2.97 -9.32
CA GLU A 90 -3.31 2.01 -10.25
C GLU A 90 -3.83 0.59 -10.02
N THR A 91 -4.17 0.20 -8.79
CA THR A 91 -4.80 -1.11 -8.52
C THR A 91 -6.14 -1.24 -9.27
N PHE A 92 -6.95 -0.18 -9.31
CA PHE A 92 -8.21 -0.19 -10.07
C PHE A 92 -7.99 -0.12 -11.59
N GLU A 93 -6.93 0.55 -12.04
CA GLU A 93 -6.60 0.60 -13.47
C GLU A 93 -6.23 -0.78 -14.02
N VAL A 94 -5.51 -1.60 -13.25
CA VAL A 94 -5.09 -2.94 -13.65
C VAL A 94 -6.13 -4.03 -13.37
N LEU A 95 -7.02 -3.82 -12.38
CA LEU A 95 -8.17 -4.69 -12.10
C LEU A 95 -9.49 -3.98 -12.46
N PRO A 96 -9.76 -3.72 -13.76
CA PRO A 96 -11.01 -3.09 -14.16
C PRO A 96 -12.20 -3.96 -13.75
N SER A 97 -13.24 -3.28 -13.25
CA SER A 97 -14.49 -3.87 -12.74
C SER A 97 -15.22 -4.74 -13.77
#